data_AF-A0A2J7RND4-F1
#
_entry.id   AF-A0A2J7RND4-F1
#
_cell.length_a   1.000
_cell.length_b   1.000
_cell.length_c   1.000
_cell.angle_alpha   90.00
_cell.angle_beta   90.00
_cell.angle_gamma   90.00
#
_symmetry.space_group_name_H-M   'P 1'
#
loop_
_entity.id
_entity.type
_entity.pdbx_description
1 polymer ?
#
loop_
_entity_poly.entity_id
_entity_poly.type
_entity_poly.pdbx_seq_one_letter_code
_entity_poly.pdbx_strand_id
1 'polypeptide(L)'
;MIYQHKILWAAVRTRRRLPYRRVTIDTIATAIGCSHSMSHLIMPDRLGFHKVCARWVLCMLTPQHKMQRMGLALQHLNRYHDEGHDMLARIVTGNESWVHQYQLETKCASPAKRSLR
;
A
#
# COMPACT_ATOMS: atom_id res chain seq x y z
N MET A 1 9.31 18.17 14.99
CA MET A 1 7.89 18.35 14.59
C MET A 1 7.43 17.09 13.90
N ILE A 2 6.76 16.21 14.63
CA ILE A 2 6.32 14.89 14.15
C ILE A 2 4.94 15.12 13.56
N TYR A 3 4.81 15.00 12.24
CA TYR A 3 3.50 15.00 11.56
C TYR A 3 2.74 13.73 11.96
N GLN A 4 2.05 13.82 13.09
CA GLN A 4 0.86 13.06 13.39
C GLN A 4 -0.24 13.57 12.46
N HIS A 5 -0.34 13.02 11.26
CA HIS A 5 -1.58 13.11 10.50
C HIS A 5 -1.88 11.79 9.80
N LYS A 6 -2.57 10.93 10.55
CA LYS A 6 -3.64 10.06 10.05
C LYS A 6 -3.25 9.21 8.83
N ILE A 7 -2.36 8.24 9.05
CA ILE A 7 -2.35 7.01 8.23
C ILE A 7 -3.53 6.15 8.69
N LEU A 8 -4.74 6.60 8.37
CA LEU A 8 -5.94 5.79 8.48
C LEU A 8 -6.75 6.01 7.21
N TRP A 9 -6.43 5.22 6.20
CA TRP A 9 -7.42 4.83 5.20
C TRP A 9 -7.56 3.32 5.30
N ALA A 10 -8.56 2.90 6.07
CA ALA A 10 -9.17 1.60 5.88
C ALA A 10 -9.62 1.53 4.42
N ALA A 11 -9.15 0.52 3.68
CA ALA A 11 -9.62 0.26 2.33
C ALA A 11 -11.09 -0.15 2.42
N VAL A 12 -12.00 0.82 2.31
CA VAL A 12 -13.43 0.55 2.14
C VAL A 12 -13.58 -0.22 0.83
N ARG A 13 -14.09 -1.45 0.97
CA ARG A 13 -14.52 -2.30 -0.14
C ARG A 13 -15.73 -1.65 -0.81
N THR A 14 -15.53 -0.89 -1.87
CA THR A 14 -16.63 -0.35 -2.69
C THR A 14 -16.98 -1.29 -3.84
N ARG A 15 -18.28 -1.35 -4.17
CA ARG A 15 -18.97 -2.44 -4.88
C ARG A 15 -18.82 -2.46 -6.41
N ARG A 16 -18.19 -1.47 -7.04
CA ARG A 16 -18.03 -1.44 -8.50
C ARG A 16 -16.59 -1.09 -8.88
N ARG A 17 -15.98 -2.01 -9.62
CA ARG A 17 -14.63 -1.91 -10.15
C ARG A 17 -14.74 -1.89 -11.67
N LEU A 18 -14.07 -0.94 -12.34
CA LEU A 18 -13.97 -0.93 -13.80
C LEU A 18 -13.35 -2.26 -14.29
N PRO A 19 -13.78 -2.78 -15.44
CA PRO A 19 -13.23 -4.04 -15.99
C PRO A 19 -11.71 -3.95 -16.18
N TYR A 20 -11.21 -2.78 -16.54
CA TYR A 20 -9.78 -2.47 -16.61
C TYR A 20 -9.27 -1.94 -15.27
N ARG A 21 -8.21 -2.57 -14.74
CA ARG A 21 -7.68 -2.31 -13.39
C ARG A 21 -6.93 -0.97 -13.28
N ARG A 22 -6.43 -0.42 -14.39
CA ARG A 22 -5.65 0.82 -14.43
C ARG A 22 -6.15 1.64 -15.61
N VAL A 23 -7.00 2.63 -15.32
CA VAL A 23 -7.58 3.53 -16.31
C VAL A 23 -7.35 4.94 -15.79
N THR A 24 -6.87 5.85 -16.66
CA THR A 24 -6.70 7.26 -16.29
C THR A 24 -7.99 8.01 -16.51
N ILE A 25 -8.19 9.09 -15.76
CA ILE A 25 -9.42 9.87 -15.87
C ILE A 25 -9.54 10.49 -17.26
N ASP A 26 -8.42 10.84 -17.91
CA ASP A 26 -8.39 11.32 -19.29
C ASP A 26 -8.91 10.29 -20.29
N THR A 27 -8.48 9.02 -20.17
CA THR A 27 -9.00 7.97 -21.07
C THR A 27 -10.50 7.80 -20.93
N ILE A 28 -11.04 8.03 -19.73
CA ILE A 28 -12.48 7.95 -19.50
C ILE A 28 -13.20 9.20 -19.99
N ALA A 29 -12.61 10.38 -19.77
CA ALA A 29 -13.13 11.65 -20.26
C ALA A 29 -13.28 11.62 -21.79
N THR A 30 -12.25 11.16 -22.49
CA THR A 30 -12.28 10.97 -23.95
C THR A 30 -13.33 9.95 -24.37
N ALA A 31 -13.45 8.82 -23.67
CA ALA A 31 -14.42 7.77 -24.01
C ALA A 31 -15.88 8.21 -23.81
N ILE A 32 -16.16 9.04 -22.80
CA ILE A 32 -17.50 9.55 -22.49
C ILE A 32 -17.78 10.87 -23.24
N GLY A 33 -16.77 11.49 -23.86
CA GLY A 33 -16.89 12.80 -24.50
C GLY A 33 -17.13 13.93 -23.48
N CYS A 34 -16.66 13.78 -22.25
CA CYS A 34 -16.81 14.75 -21.18
C CYS A 34 -15.51 15.49 -20.91
N SER A 35 -15.60 16.68 -20.30
CA SER A 35 -14.40 17.35 -19.79
C SER A 35 -13.79 16.58 -18.62
N HIS A 36 -12.47 16.73 -18.43
CA HIS A 36 -11.74 16.09 -17.34
C HIS A 36 -12.38 16.33 -15.97
N SER A 37 -12.76 17.58 -15.68
CA SER A 37 -13.40 17.97 -14.41
C SER A 37 -14.77 17.32 -14.22
N MET A 38 -15.58 17.22 -15.28
CA MET A 38 -16.86 16.52 -15.21
C MET A 38 -16.68 15.02 -14.98
N SER A 39 -15.66 14.40 -15.57
CA SER A 39 -15.35 13.00 -15.31
C SER A 39 -15.00 12.74 -13.83
N HIS A 40 -14.30 13.66 -13.14
CA HIS A 40 -14.05 13.52 -11.70
C HIS A 40 -15.31 13.54 -10.85
N LEU A 41 -16.35 14.27 -11.26
CA LEU A 41 -17.62 14.35 -10.53
C LEU A 41 -18.55 13.18 -10.86
N ILE A 42 -18.69 12.86 -12.15
CA ILE A 42 -19.59 11.80 -12.64
C ILE A 42 -19.14 10.42 -12.11
N MET A 43 -17.84 10.20 -11.97
CA MET A 43 -17.28 8.92 -11.49
C MET A 43 -17.84 8.49 -10.13
N PRO A 44 -17.63 9.23 -9.04
CA PRO A 44 -18.19 8.87 -7.74
C PRO A 44 -19.70 9.10 -7.68
N ASP A 45 -20.21 10.22 -8.20
CA ASP A 45 -21.59 10.64 -7.90
C ASP A 45 -22.64 9.88 -8.72
N ARG A 46 -22.38 9.65 -10.02
CA ARG A 46 -23.35 9.01 -10.93
C ARG A 46 -23.04 7.55 -11.20
N LEU A 47 -21.76 7.22 -11.32
CA LEU A 47 -21.33 5.86 -11.68
C LEU A 47 -20.93 5.01 -10.47
N GLY A 48 -20.71 5.63 -9.30
CA GLY A 48 -20.30 4.96 -8.08
C GLY A 48 -18.89 4.35 -8.14
N PHE A 49 -18.02 4.88 -9.02
CA PHE A 49 -16.62 4.47 -9.12
C PHE A 49 -15.74 5.31 -8.20
N HIS A 50 -14.83 4.63 -7.51
CA HIS A 50 -13.88 5.27 -6.61
C HIS A 50 -12.44 5.01 -7.07
N LYS A 51 -11.58 6.02 -6.87
CA LYS A 51 -10.15 5.86 -7.07
C LYS A 51 -9.59 4.92 -6.00
N VAL A 52 -9.03 3.80 -6.43
CA VAL A 52 -8.33 2.85 -5.54
C VAL A 52 -6.84 2.90 -5.81
N CYS A 53 -6.04 3.06 -4.76
CA CYS A 53 -4.60 2.96 -4.87
C CYS A 53 -4.19 1.47 -4.94
N ALA A 54 -3.18 1.17 -5.76
CA ALA A 54 -2.59 -0.15 -5.76
C ALA A 54 -1.86 -0.38 -4.42
N ARG A 55 -2.05 -1.55 -3.81
CA ARG A 55 -1.24 -1.96 -2.66
C ARG A 55 0.13 -2.41 -3.17
N TRP A 56 1.18 -1.98 -2.47
CA TRP A 56 2.53 -2.50 -2.69
C TRP A 56 2.55 -4.00 -2.41
N VAL A 57 3.10 -4.77 -3.36
CA VAL A 57 3.30 -6.21 -3.23
C VAL A 57 4.80 -6.45 -3.28
N LEU A 58 5.36 -6.96 -2.19
CA LEU A 58 6.82 -7.08 -1.98
C LEU A 58 7.52 -7.96 -3.03
N CYS A 59 6.81 -8.92 -3.64
CA CYS A 59 7.39 -9.82 -4.64
C CYS A 59 6.32 -10.37 -5.61
N MET A 60 6.72 -10.54 -6.87
CA MET A 60 5.93 -11.26 -7.86
C MET A 60 6.13 -12.76 -7.69
N LEU A 61 5.12 -13.44 -7.12
CA LEU A 61 5.16 -14.88 -6.91
C LEU A 61 4.93 -15.65 -8.21
N THR A 62 5.84 -16.57 -8.53
CA THR A 62 5.67 -17.55 -9.60
C THR A 62 4.53 -18.52 -9.26
N PRO A 63 3.95 -19.22 -10.25
CA PRO A 63 2.94 -20.25 -10.00
C PRO A 63 3.42 -21.32 -9.01
N GLN A 64 4.69 -21.74 -9.12
CA GLN A 64 5.27 -22.71 -8.18
C GLN A 64 5.31 -22.17 -6.74
N HIS A 65 5.76 -20.93 -6.54
CA HIS A 65 5.77 -20.31 -5.19
C HIS A 65 4.37 -20.23 -4.58
N LYS A 66 3.34 -19.97 -5.41
CA LYS A 66 1.95 -19.94 -4.94
C LYS A 66 1.47 -21.32 -4.50
N MET A 67 1.79 -22.36 -5.28
CA MET A 67 1.42 -23.73 -4.95
C MET A 67 2.10 -24.19 -3.65
N GLN A 68 3.40 -23.93 -3.50
CA GLN A 68 4.13 -24.24 -2.28
C GLN A 68 3.56 -23.50 -1.07
N ARG A 69 3.30 -22.20 -1.19
CA ARG A 69 2.69 -21.41 -0.11
C ARG A 69 1.31 -21.93 0.28
N MET A 70 0.49 -22.32 -0.69
CA MET A 70 -0.84 -22.88 -0.43
C MET A 70 -0.72 -24.22 0.32
N GLY A 71 0.19 -25.10 -0.12
CA GLY A 71 0.42 -26.39 0.53
C GLY A 71 0.85 -26.23 1.98
N LEU A 72 1.83 -25.36 2.25
CA LEU A 72 2.30 -25.07 3.62
C LEU A 72 1.18 -24.45 4.47
N ALA A 73 0.41 -23.51 3.93
CA ALA A 73 -0.69 -22.89 4.65
C ALA A 73 -1.77 -23.92 5.04
N LEU A 74 -2.11 -24.85 4.14
CA LEU A 74 -3.05 -25.94 4.44
C LEU A 74 -2.51 -26.88 5.51
N GLN A 75 -1.22 -27.23 5.46
CA GLN A 75 -0.58 -28.04 6.50
C GLN A 75 -0.62 -27.36 7.87
N HIS A 76 -0.32 -26.06 7.93
CA HIS A 76 -0.41 -25.29 9.17
C HIS A 76 -1.86 -25.17 9.67
N LEU A 77 -2.82 -25.02 8.77
CA LEU A 77 -4.24 -24.95 9.12
C LEU A 77 -4.74 -26.27 9.72
N ASN A 78 -4.39 -27.41 9.11
CA ASN A 78 -4.75 -28.72 9.64
C ASN A 78 -4.12 -28.97 11.00
N ARG A 79 -2.83 -28.65 11.16
CA ARG A 79 -2.16 -28.77 12.46
C ARG A 79 -2.83 -27.89 13.53
N TYR A 80 -3.21 -26.67 13.17
CA TYR A 80 -3.95 -25.78 14.07
C TYR A 80 -5.33 -26.34 14.43
N HIS A 81 -6.00 -27.05 13.52
CA HIS A 81 -7.26 -27.72 13.84
C HIS A 81 -7.09 -28.83 14.88
N ASP A 82 -5.98 -29.56 14.83
CA ASP A 82 -5.73 -30.70 15.73
C ASP A 82 -5.15 -30.27 17.10
N GLU A 83 -4.21 -29.32 17.11
CA GLU A 83 -3.46 -28.89 18.31
C GLU A 83 -3.94 -27.55 18.88
N GLY A 84 -4.74 -26.78 18.13
CA GLY A 84 -5.27 -25.49 18.56
C GLY A 84 -4.21 -24.48 18.98
N HIS A 85 -4.45 -23.82 20.11
CA HIS A 85 -3.57 -22.77 20.64
C HIS A 85 -2.24 -23.30 21.19
N ASP A 86 -2.14 -24.59 21.52
CA ASP A 86 -0.91 -25.18 22.05
C ASP A 86 0.20 -25.19 20.99
N MET A 87 -0.17 -25.38 19.72
CA MET A 87 0.74 -25.21 18.58
C MET A 87 1.32 -23.78 18.56
N LEU A 88 0.47 -22.77 18.70
CA LEU A 88 0.88 -21.36 18.64
C LEU A 88 1.81 -20.98 19.80
N ALA A 89 1.55 -21.49 21.00
CA ALA A 89 2.37 -21.25 22.18
C ALA A 89 3.81 -21.78 22.04
N ARG A 90 4.02 -22.78 21.18
CA ARG A 90 5.34 -23.39 20.91
C ARG A 90 6.12 -22.69 19.80
N ILE A 91 5.47 -21.83 19.01
CA ILE A 91 6.12 -21.16 17.88
C ILE A 91 6.85 -19.92 18.37
N VAL A 92 8.16 -19.89 18.17
CA VAL A 92 8.99 -18.70 18.34
C VAL A 92 9.40 -18.18 16.96
N THR A 93 8.99 -16.96 16.63
CA THR A 93 9.36 -16.30 15.37
C THR A 93 10.34 -15.15 15.61
N GLY A 94 11.40 -15.07 14.80
CA GLY A 94 12.30 -13.92 14.74
C GLY A 94 12.39 -13.38 13.31
N ASN A 95 12.53 -12.06 13.16
CA ASN A 95 12.84 -11.42 11.89
C ASN A 95 13.78 -10.23 12.12
N GLU A 96 14.63 -9.94 11.14
CA GLU A 96 15.53 -8.80 11.18
C GLU A 96 14.87 -7.59 10.50
N SER A 97 15.00 -6.42 11.11
CA SER A 97 14.55 -5.15 10.51
C SER A 97 15.71 -4.18 10.45
N TRP A 98 15.91 -3.57 9.29
CA TRP A 98 16.89 -2.50 9.12
C TRP A 98 16.43 -1.23 9.85
N VAL A 99 17.27 -0.70 10.74
CA VAL A 99 17.05 0.58 11.41
C VAL A 99 18.02 1.59 10.82
N HIS A 100 17.49 2.64 10.18
CA HIS A 100 18.31 3.72 9.67
C HIS A 100 18.70 4.67 10.81
N GLN A 101 19.99 4.71 11.16
CA GLN A 101 20.52 5.67 12.12
C GLN A 101 20.83 6.98 11.38
N TYR A 102 19.96 7.98 11.56
CA TYR A 102 20.18 9.31 11.01
C TYR A 102 21.09 10.12 11.93
N GLN A 103 22.37 10.26 11.55
CA GLN A 103 23.29 11.16 12.23
C GLN A 103 23.12 12.56 11.63
N LEU A 104 22.59 13.49 12.43
CA LEU A 104 22.58 14.91 12.06
C LEU A 104 24.04 15.37 11.99
N GLU A 105 24.54 15.63 10.79
CA GLU A 105 25.77 16.42 10.66
C GLU A 105 25.50 17.77 11.32
N THR A 106 26.31 18.11 12.33
CA THR A 106 26.39 19.46 12.88
C THR A 106 26.81 20.38 11.73
N LYS A 107 25.81 21.00 11.10
CA LYS A 107 26.00 22.14 10.21
C LYS A 107 26.64 23.26 11.03
N CYS A 108 27.96 23.25 11.14
CA CYS A 108 28.72 24.41 11.60
C CYS A 108 28.31 25.58 10.70
N ALA A 109 27.75 26.61 11.33
CA ALA A 109 27.22 27.78 10.68
C ALA A 109 28.24 28.33 9.65
N SER A 110 27.82 28.47 8.40
CA SER A 110 28.59 29.17 7.38
C SER A 110 28.78 30.63 7.79
N PRO A 111 29.99 31.21 7.70
CA PRO A 111 30.20 32.61 8.05
C PRO A 111 29.41 33.51 7.10
N ALA A 112 28.85 34.58 7.67
CA ALA A 112 28.04 35.57 6.97
C ALA A 112 28.76 36.13 5.73
N LYS A 113 28.05 36.25 4.62
CA LYS A 113 28.52 36.94 3.43
C LYS A 113 28.72 38.42 3.78
N ARG A 114 29.98 38.84 3.92
CA ARG A 114 30.35 40.24 4.10
C ARG A 114 30.03 40.98 2.80
N SER A 115 29.00 41.83 2.81
CA SER A 115 28.72 42.75 1.70
C SER A 115 29.87 43.76 1.63
N LEU A 116 30.67 43.71 0.57
CA LEU A 116 31.50 44.84 0.20
C LEU A 116 30.69 45.76 -0.69
N ARG A 117 30.64 47.01 -0.23
CA ARG A 117 30.01 48.17 -0.84
C ARG A 117 30.97 48.76 -1.87
#